data_AF-A0A8R7R8L7-F1
#
_entry.id   AF-A0A8R7R8L7-F1
#
_cell.length_a   1.000
_cell.length_b   1.000
_cell.length_c   1.000
_cell.angle_alpha   90.00
_cell.angle_beta   90.00
_cell.angle_gamma   90.00
#
_symmetry.space_group_name_H-M   'P 1'
#
loop_
_entity.id
_entity.type
_entity.pdbx_description
1 polymer ?
#
loop_
_entity_poly.entity_id
_entity_poly.type
_entity_poly.pdbx_seq_one_letter_code
_entity_poly.pdbx_strand_id
1 'polypeptide(L)'
;LPLRPRPDAAAAVAKDPRLLCAKVDKTLAPKVVGLIGIGLLRPDIARIVSLDPYRFRSRAIVSKLHYYLPLIGSVDNLLRMLKRESGLLSTNLDKVVKPNVVFLRECGLGACDI
;
A
#
# COMPACT_ATOMS: atom_id res chain seq x y z
N LEU A 1 -33.11 -2.71 6.03
CA LEU A 1 -32.18 -1.74 6.65
C LEU A 1 -30.91 -1.68 5.81
N PRO A 2 -30.45 -0.50 5.36
CA PRO A 2 -29.19 -0.44 4.63
C PRO A 2 -28.06 -0.77 5.60
N LEU A 3 -27.26 -1.78 5.25
CA LEU A 3 -26.03 -2.14 5.96
C LEU A 3 -25.16 -0.89 6.04
N ARG A 4 -25.02 -0.31 7.23
CA ARG A 4 -24.04 0.76 7.47
C ARG A 4 -22.68 0.20 7.05
N PRO A 5 -21.92 0.88 6.18
CA PRO A 5 -20.55 0.49 5.91
C PRO A 5 -19.82 0.46 7.25
N ARG A 6 -18.94 -0.53 7.43
CA ARG A 6 -18.05 -0.52 8.59
C ARG A 6 -17.31 0.83 8.64
N PRO A 7 -16.99 1.36 9.82
CA PRO A 7 -16.45 2.72 9.98
C PRO A 7 -15.20 2.99 9.12
N ASP A 8 -14.41 1.95 8.89
CA ASP A 8 -13.22 1.92 8.03
C ASP A 8 -13.55 2.11 6.53
N ALA A 9 -14.63 1.49 6.04
CA ALA A 9 -15.09 1.61 4.67
C ALA A 9 -15.71 2.98 4.40
N ALA A 10 -16.53 3.50 5.33
CA ALA A 10 -17.10 4.84 5.21
C ALA A 10 -16.01 5.92 5.20
N ALA A 11 -15.02 5.81 6.09
CA ALA A 11 -13.88 6.73 6.13
C ALA A 11 -13.01 6.64 4.86
N ALA A 12 -12.77 5.45 4.32
CA ALA A 12 -12.03 5.29 3.07
C ALA A 12 -12.76 5.93 1.87
N VAL A 13 -14.09 5.75 1.79
CA VAL A 13 -14.92 6.38 0.75
C VAL A 13 -14.95 7.89 0.91
N ALA A 14 -15.03 8.41 2.15
CA ALA A 14 -14.98 9.85 2.40
C ALA A 14 -13.64 10.47 1.95
N LYS A 15 -12.52 9.75 2.16
CA LYS A 15 -11.18 10.18 1.70
C LYS A 15 -11.00 10.08 0.18
N ASP A 16 -11.58 9.07 -0.47
CA ASP A 16 -11.49 8.90 -1.92
C ASP A 16 -12.78 8.32 -2.53
N PRO A 17 -13.77 9.19 -2.86
CA PRO A 17 -15.08 8.77 -3.31
C PRO A 17 -15.08 7.92 -4.58
N ARG A 18 -14.07 8.08 -5.45
CA ARG A 18 -13.97 7.29 -6.69
C ARG A 18 -13.58 5.82 -6.45
N LEU A 19 -13.38 5.39 -5.20
CA LEU A 19 -13.49 3.97 -4.83
C LEU A 19 -14.85 3.37 -5.21
N LEU A 20 -15.94 4.14 -5.10
CA LEU A 20 -17.29 3.71 -5.49
C LEU A 20 -17.43 3.54 -7.00
N CYS A 21 -16.57 4.19 -7.79
CA CYS A 21 -16.55 4.07 -9.25
C CYS A 21 -15.71 2.86 -9.72
N ALA A 22 -15.03 2.18 -8.81
CA ALA A 22 -14.17 1.04 -9.15
C ALA A 22 -15.01 -0.24 -9.31
N LYS A 23 -14.78 -0.98 -10.39
CA LYS A 23 -15.43 -2.29 -10.60
C LYS A 23 -14.82 -3.30 -9.64
N VAL A 24 -15.61 -3.83 -8.70
CA VAL A 24 -15.12 -4.75 -7.66
C VAL A 24 -14.35 -5.92 -8.29
N ASP A 25 -14.97 -6.66 -9.19
CA ASP A 25 -14.41 -7.90 -9.75
C ASP A 25 -13.23 -7.65 -10.70
N LYS A 26 -13.17 -6.47 -11.33
CA LYS A 26 -12.14 -6.15 -12.32
C LYS A 26 -10.98 -5.34 -11.75
N THR A 27 -11.15 -4.71 -10.59
CA THR A 27 -10.15 -3.77 -10.06
C THR A 27 -9.80 -4.01 -8.60
N LEU A 28 -10.78 -4.12 -7.70
CA LEU A 28 -10.52 -4.22 -6.27
C LEU A 28 -10.16 -5.65 -5.87
N ALA A 29 -10.95 -6.63 -6.31
CA ALA A 29 -10.74 -8.04 -5.98
C ALA A 29 -9.39 -8.57 -6.50
N PRO A 30 -8.96 -8.31 -7.76
CA PRO A 30 -7.64 -8.75 -8.22
C PRO A 30 -6.48 -8.15 -7.42
N LYS A 31 -6.62 -6.91 -6.92
CA LYS A 31 -5.61 -6.30 -6.05
C LYS A 31 -5.57 -6.98 -4.69
N VAL A 32 -6.70 -7.27 -4.09
CA VAL A 32 -6.76 -8.00 -2.81
C VAL A 32 -6.10 -9.38 -2.96
N VAL A 33 -6.39 -10.10 -4.05
CA VAL A 33 -5.74 -11.38 -4.37
C VAL A 33 -4.23 -11.21 -4.52
N GLY A 34 -3.78 -10.22 -5.30
CA GLY A 34 -2.35 -9.93 -5.47
C GLY A 34 -1.65 -9.59 -4.16
N LEU A 35 -2.30 -8.81 -3.28
CA LEU A 35 -1.76 -8.45 -1.97
C LEU A 35 -1.68 -9.65 -1.00
N ILE A 36 -2.68 -10.55 -1.05
CA ILE A 36 -2.61 -11.82 -0.32
C ILE A 36 -1.44 -12.67 -0.86
N GLY A 37 -1.26 -12.70 -2.19
CA GLY A 37 -0.17 -13.44 -2.83
C GLY A 37 1.24 -12.98 -2.44
N ILE A 38 1.40 -11.75 -1.93
CA ILE A 38 2.68 -11.24 -1.42
C ILE A 38 2.81 -11.35 0.11
N GLY A 39 1.87 -12.03 0.77
CA GLY A 39 1.92 -12.33 2.21
C GLY A 39 1.14 -11.39 3.11
N LEU A 40 0.32 -10.47 2.57
CA LEU A 40 -0.51 -9.60 3.41
C LEU A 40 -1.81 -10.29 3.83
N LEU A 41 -2.19 -10.11 5.10
CA LEU A 41 -3.48 -10.58 5.60
C LEU A 41 -4.58 -9.58 5.27
N ARG A 42 -5.83 -10.04 5.21
CA ARG A 42 -7.01 -9.18 4.95
C ARG A 42 -7.11 -7.98 5.91
N PRO A 43 -6.84 -8.11 7.23
CA PRO A 43 -6.83 -6.96 8.14
C PRO A 43 -5.76 -5.92 7.78
N ASP A 44 -4.59 -6.35 7.31
CA ASP A 44 -3.52 -5.45 6.90
C ASP A 44 -3.88 -4.69 5.63
N ILE A 45 -4.47 -5.40 4.65
CA ILE A 45 -4.98 -4.78 3.43
C ILE A 45 -6.05 -3.73 3.77
N ALA A 46 -6.97 -4.02 4.70
CA ALA A 46 -7.95 -3.05 5.17
C ALA A 46 -7.28 -1.81 5.79
N ARG A 47 -6.25 -1.99 6.64
CA ARG A 47 -5.46 -0.88 7.21
C ARG A 47 -4.82 -0.04 6.12
N ILE A 48 -4.22 -0.65 5.10
CA ILE A 48 -3.61 0.06 3.96
C ILE A 48 -4.67 0.88 3.20
N VAL A 49 -5.83 0.29 2.90
CA VAL A 49 -6.94 0.96 2.21
C VAL A 49 -7.46 2.15 3.02
N SER A 50 -7.61 2.02 4.33
CA SER A 50 -8.08 3.10 5.20
C SER A 50 -7.06 4.22 5.37
N LEU A 51 -5.76 3.91 5.30
CA LEU A 51 -4.68 4.89 5.37
C LEU A 51 -4.64 5.74 4.10
N ASP A 52 -4.53 5.10 2.94
CA ASP A 52 -4.37 5.78 1.66
C ASP A 52 -5.19 5.09 0.54
N PRO A 53 -6.51 5.37 0.48
CA PRO A 53 -7.38 4.77 -0.51
C PRO A 53 -7.04 5.22 -1.94
N TYR A 54 -6.50 6.43 -2.10
CA TYR A 54 -6.06 6.95 -3.40
C TYR A 54 -4.93 6.09 -3.98
N ARG A 55 -3.91 5.78 -3.19
CA ARG A 55 -2.80 4.90 -3.63
C ARG A 55 -3.27 3.48 -3.84
N PHE A 56 -4.19 2.98 -3.01
CA PHE A 56 -4.77 1.64 -3.21
C PHE A 56 -5.42 1.49 -4.58
N ARG A 57 -6.01 2.56 -5.12
CA ARG A 57 -6.55 2.53 -6.49
C ARG A 57 -5.51 2.54 -7.59
N SER A 58 -4.25 2.88 -7.31
CA SER A 58 -3.17 2.80 -8.30
C SER A 58 -3.05 1.39 -8.88
N ARG A 59 -2.73 1.29 -10.17
CA ARG A 59 -2.42 0.01 -10.82
C ARG A 59 -1.13 -0.61 -10.29
N ALA A 60 -0.21 0.22 -9.80
CA ALA A 60 1.09 -0.20 -9.30
C ALA A 60 1.09 -0.59 -7.81
N ILE A 61 -0.06 -0.60 -7.13
CA ILE A 61 -0.09 -0.83 -5.68
C ILE A 61 0.53 -2.18 -5.29
N VAL A 62 0.19 -3.25 -6.04
CA VAL A 62 0.68 -4.60 -5.73
C VAL A 62 2.19 -4.69 -5.94
N SER A 63 2.70 -4.21 -7.08
CA SER A 63 4.14 -4.23 -7.36
C SER A 63 4.95 -3.36 -6.42
N LYS A 64 4.40 -2.22 -5.98
CA LYS A 64 5.04 -1.36 -4.98
C LYS A 64 5.10 -2.02 -3.61
N LEU A 65 4.00 -2.56 -3.13
CA LEU A 65 3.98 -3.23 -1.84
C LEU A 65 4.81 -4.52 -1.85
N HIS A 66 4.87 -5.23 -2.97
CA HIS A 66 5.77 -6.38 -3.16
C HIS A 66 7.25 -6.00 -3.00
N TYR A 67 7.64 -4.78 -3.40
CA TYR A 67 9.01 -4.30 -3.21
C TYR A 67 9.25 -3.77 -1.80
N TYR A 68 8.34 -2.94 -1.28
CA TYR A 68 8.53 -2.30 0.03
C TYR A 68 8.42 -3.28 1.20
N LEU A 69 7.56 -4.28 1.13
CA LEU A 69 7.35 -5.22 2.24
C LEU A 69 8.65 -5.95 2.66
N PRO A 70 9.41 -6.59 1.76
CA PRO A 70 10.70 -7.19 2.13
C PRO A 70 11.78 -6.14 2.43
N LEU A 71 11.70 -4.93 1.86
CA LEU A 71 12.66 -3.86 2.12
C LEU A 71 12.58 -3.34 3.56
N ILE A 72 11.36 -3.18 4.10
CA ILE A 72 11.13 -2.59 5.43
C ILE A 72 10.96 -3.69 6.50
N GLY A 73 10.86 -4.96 6.06
CA GLY A 73 10.93 -6.16 6.90
C GLY A 73 9.66 -6.52 7.67
N SER A 74 8.67 -5.62 7.80
CA SER A 74 7.40 -5.94 8.45
C SER A 74 6.22 -5.10 7.95
N VAL A 75 5.01 -5.64 8.12
CA VAL A 75 3.77 -4.93 7.81
C VAL A 75 3.58 -3.71 8.70
N ASP A 76 3.92 -3.78 9.99
CA ASP A 76 3.77 -2.62 10.88
C ASP A 76 4.72 -1.49 10.51
N ASN A 77 5.96 -1.79 10.11
CA ASN A 77 6.87 -0.75 9.61
C ASN A 77 6.39 -0.18 8.28
N LEU A 78 5.88 -1.01 7.37
CA LEU A 78 5.25 -0.56 6.13
C LEU A 78 4.10 0.41 6.43
N LEU A 79 3.23 0.10 7.40
CA LEU A 79 2.12 0.98 7.77
C LEU A 79 2.58 2.27 8.44
N ARG A 80 3.65 2.24 9.25
CA ARG A 80 4.29 3.45 9.79
C ARG A 80 4.87 4.32 8.67
N MET A 81 5.54 3.71 7.70
CA MET A 81 6.06 4.39 6.51
C MET A 81 4.91 5.04 5.72
N LEU A 82 3.83 4.31 5.43
CA LEU A 82 2.67 4.85 4.70
C LEU A 82 1.95 5.99 5.44
N LYS A 83 1.93 5.96 6.78
CA LYS A 83 1.39 7.05 7.59
C LYS A 83 2.25 8.31 7.52
N ARG A 84 3.58 8.16 7.52
CA ARG A 84 4.53 9.28 7.55
C ARG A 84 4.77 9.87 6.17
N GLU A 85 4.94 9.02 5.18
CA GLU A 85 5.32 9.38 3.82
C GLU A 85 4.43 8.63 2.82
N SER A 86 3.20 9.11 2.68
CA SER A 86 2.27 8.60 1.66
C SER A 86 2.91 8.67 0.28
N GLY A 87 3.75 9.70 0.03
CA GLY A 87 4.59 9.99 -1.15
C GLY A 87 5.27 8.78 -1.82
N LEU A 88 5.72 7.80 -1.06
CA LEU A 88 6.52 6.68 -1.60
C LEU A 88 5.77 5.79 -2.61
N LEU A 89 4.47 5.56 -2.38
CA LEU A 89 3.63 4.79 -3.31
C LEU A 89 3.38 5.46 -4.69
N SER A 90 3.98 6.61 -5.00
CA SER A 90 3.81 7.42 -6.22
C SER A 90 5.16 7.64 -6.86
N THR A 91 6.22 7.69 -6.05
CA THR A 91 7.61 7.64 -6.49
C THR A 91 7.87 6.46 -7.41
N ASN A 92 8.62 6.71 -8.49
CA ASN A 92 9.01 5.67 -9.45
C ASN A 92 10.02 4.72 -8.80
N LEU A 93 9.69 3.43 -8.76
CA LEU A 93 10.56 2.44 -8.12
C LEU A 93 11.92 2.31 -8.80
N ASP A 94 11.93 2.20 -10.12
CA ASP A 94 13.15 1.88 -10.86
C ASP A 94 14.08 3.08 -11.02
N LYS A 95 13.50 4.29 -11.13
CA LYS A 95 14.27 5.52 -11.34
C LYS A 95 14.75 6.19 -10.06
N VAL A 96 14.10 5.94 -8.93
CA VAL A 96 14.36 6.69 -7.69
C VAL A 96 14.58 5.75 -6.52
N VAL A 97 13.62 4.87 -6.24
CA VAL A 97 13.64 4.10 -4.98
C VAL A 97 14.75 3.05 -5.00
N LYS A 98 14.85 2.23 -6.04
CA LYS A 98 15.86 1.18 -6.15
C LYS A 98 17.30 1.74 -6.17
N PRO A 99 17.64 2.76 -6.98
CA PRO A 99 18.97 3.38 -6.94
C PRO A 99 19.32 3.94 -5.57
N ASN A 100 18.39 4.65 -4.92
CA ASN A 100 18.63 5.20 -3.59
C ASN A 100 18.82 4.10 -2.54
N VAL A 101 18.06 3.00 -2.61
CA VAL A 101 18.25 1.85 -1.70
C VAL A 101 19.62 1.21 -1.90
N VAL A 102 20.10 1.08 -3.14
CA VAL A 102 21.46 0.57 -3.42
C VAL A 102 22.49 1.49 -2.79
N PHE A 103 22.39 2.80 -3.04
CA PHE A 103 23.31 3.79 -2.47
C PHE A 103 23.31 3.76 -0.94
N LEU A 104 22.14 3.71 -0.29
CA LEU A 104 22.05 3.67 1.17
C LEU A 104 22.71 2.39 1.74
N ARG A 105 22.58 1.24 1.04
CA ARG A 105 23.29 0.01 1.42
C ARG A 105 24.79 0.11 1.27
N GLU A 106 25.28 0.79 0.22
CA GLU A 106 26.72 1.08 0.06
C GLU A 106 27.24 1.98 1.19
N CYS A 107 26.40 2.87 1.72
CA CYS A 107 26.71 3.65 2.93
C CYS A 107 26.61 2.85 4.25
N GLY A 108 26.27 1.56 4.19
CA GLY A 108 26.17 0.68 5.36
C GLY A 108 24.80 0.65 6.05
N LEU A 109 23.76 1.24 5.46
CA LEU A 109 22.40 1.20 6.01
C LEU A 109 21.69 -0.10 5.60
N GLY A 110 21.19 -0.83 6.60
CA GLY A 110 20.42 -2.05 6.40
C GLY A 110 18.95 -1.78 6.07
N ALA A 111 18.22 -2.84 5.70
CA ALA A 111 16.78 -2.82 5.45
C ALA A 111 15.96 -2.23 6.62
N CYS A 112 16.42 -2.40 7.86
CA CYS A 112 15.77 -1.86 9.06
C CYS A 112 16.12 -0.39 9.34
N ASP A 113 17.14 0.16 8.67
CA ASP A 113 17.60 1.55 8.81
C ASP A 113 17.09 2.48 7.70
N ILE A 114 16.47 1.90 6.65
CA ILE A 114 15.87 2.58 5.49
C ILE A 114 14.37 2.79 5.72
#